data_AF-A0A960Q2P8-F1
#
_entry.id   AF-A0A960Q2P8-F1
#
_cell.length_a   1.000
_cell.length_b   1.000
_cell.length_c   1.000
_cell.angle_alpha   90.00
_cell.angle_beta   90.00
_cell.angle_gamma   90.00
#
_symmetry.space_group_name_H-M   'P 1'
#
loop_
_entity.id
_entity.type
_entity.pdbx_description
1 polymer ?
#
loop_
_entity_poly.entity_id
_entity_poly.type
_entity_poly.pdbx_seq_one_letter_code
_entity_poly.pdbx_strand_id
1 'polypeptide(L)'
;MQNEDLYLAPKSAGALSDSDELSLSEATLLHSYSRVIGFLGVMWLFLGTVLAGIPLMVARPPGHEFLPLEKMVFFGLSGLYLTGAVGLFMRPAWARYVGLGLCVLGLLSVLLAVNVVTLMLSSVGLYCLIKSPKLFGPNRMTHTELKIRKSRKR
;
A
#
# COMPACT_ATOMS: atom_id res chain seq x y z
N MET A 1 -44.67 -13.59 20.63
CA MET A 1 -43.40 -13.77 19.91
C MET A 1 -42.60 -12.49 20.10
N GLN A 2 -41.53 -12.58 20.88
CA GLN A 2 -40.78 -11.46 21.45
C GLN A 2 -39.83 -10.84 20.42
N ASN A 3 -39.79 -9.51 20.43
CA ASN A 3 -38.86 -8.66 19.70
C ASN A 3 -37.41 -8.94 20.13
N GLU A 4 -36.60 -9.46 19.22
CA GLU A 4 -35.14 -9.37 19.28
C GLU A 4 -34.66 -8.29 18.31
N ASP A 5 -35.17 -7.06 18.52
CA ASP A 5 -34.49 -5.85 18.07
C ASP A 5 -33.23 -5.70 18.92
N LEU A 6 -32.19 -6.44 18.52
CA LEU A 6 -30.85 -6.33 19.07
C LEU A 6 -30.28 -4.96 18.65
N TYR A 7 -30.70 -3.94 19.39
CA TYR A 7 -30.08 -2.63 19.48
C TYR A 7 -28.61 -2.84 19.85
N LEU A 8 -27.75 -2.90 18.82
CA LEU A 8 -26.34 -2.63 18.98
C LEU A 8 -26.24 -1.17 19.44
N ALA A 9 -26.13 -1.01 20.76
CA ALA A 9 -25.86 0.26 21.39
C ALA A 9 -24.71 0.95 20.65
N PRO A 10 -24.87 2.24 20.25
CA PRO A 10 -23.78 2.98 19.65
C PRO A 10 -22.64 3.01 20.67
N LYS A 11 -21.54 2.36 20.31
CA LYS A 11 -20.29 2.33 21.05
C LYS A 11 -19.89 3.77 21.36
N SER A 12 -20.17 4.18 22.60
CA SER A 12 -19.76 5.40 23.28
C SER A 12 -19.47 6.58 22.34
N ALA A 13 -20.46 7.46 22.21
CA ALA A 13 -20.31 8.85 21.80
C ALA A 13 -19.39 9.59 22.79
N GLY A 14 -18.11 9.22 22.83
CA GLY A 14 -17.07 10.04 23.39
C GLY A 14 -17.02 11.30 22.55
N ALA A 15 -17.43 12.40 23.17
CA ALA A 15 -17.23 13.79 22.76
C ALA A 15 -16.56 13.93 21.37
N LEU A 16 -17.39 14.05 20.33
CA LEU A 16 -16.99 14.60 19.04
C LEU A 16 -16.56 16.05 19.29
N SER A 17 -15.32 16.22 19.71
CA SER A 17 -14.63 17.50 19.76
C SER A 17 -14.74 18.12 18.37
N ASP A 18 -15.10 19.40 18.30
CA ASP A 18 -15.11 20.26 17.09
C ASP A 18 -13.81 20.23 16.26
N SER A 19 -12.79 19.49 16.69
CA SER A 19 -11.57 19.19 15.94
C SER A 19 -11.71 18.06 14.90
N ASP A 20 -12.87 17.39 14.82
CA ASP A 20 -13.08 16.18 13.99
C ASP A 20 -13.97 16.40 12.74
N GLU A 21 -14.27 17.66 12.42
CA GLU A 21 -14.73 18.05 11.08
C GLU A 21 -13.55 17.97 10.10
N LEU A 22 -13.17 16.75 9.73
CA LEU A 22 -12.25 16.50 8.62
C LEU A 22 -12.79 17.26 7.40
N SER A 23 -12.08 18.31 6.99
CA SER A 23 -12.54 19.18 5.91
C SER A 23 -12.85 18.37 4.65
N LEU A 24 -13.88 18.77 3.90
CA LEU A 24 -14.30 18.09 2.66
C LEU A 24 -13.13 17.91 1.67
N SER A 25 -12.21 18.86 1.66
CA SER A 25 -10.96 18.83 0.89
C SER A 25 -10.02 17.73 1.38
N GLU A 26 -9.79 17.62 2.69
CA GLU A 26 -8.95 16.56 3.28
C GLU A 26 -9.54 15.16 3.03
N ALA A 27 -10.85 14.98 3.17
CA ALA A 27 -11.51 13.70 2.87
C ALA A 27 -11.36 13.29 1.40
N THR A 28 -11.49 14.24 0.47
CA THR A 28 -11.32 14.00 -0.96
C THR A 28 -9.87 13.64 -1.30
N LEU A 29 -8.92 14.29 -0.64
CA LEU A 29 -7.49 14.05 -0.81
C LEU A 29 -7.06 12.69 -0.25
N LEU A 30 -7.54 12.31 0.95
CA LEU A 30 -7.34 10.97 1.52
C LEU A 30 -7.91 9.86 0.63
N HIS A 31 -9.07 10.09 0.02
CA HIS A 31 -9.67 9.14 -0.92
C HIS A 31 -8.79 8.94 -2.16
N SER A 32 -8.18 10.01 -2.68
CA SER A 32 -7.23 9.88 -3.80
C SER A 32 -5.95 9.14 -3.39
N TYR A 33 -5.38 9.43 -2.21
CA TYR A 33 -4.22 8.69 -1.69
C TYR A 33 -4.53 7.20 -1.48
N SER A 34 -5.72 6.88 -0.98
CA SER A 34 -6.17 5.51 -0.80
C SER A 34 -6.16 4.71 -2.12
N ARG A 35 -6.54 5.34 -3.24
CA ARG A 35 -6.48 4.73 -4.58
C ARG A 35 -5.04 4.56 -5.07
N VAL A 36 -4.20 5.58 -4.88
CA VAL A 36 -2.78 5.52 -5.26
C VAL A 36 -2.05 4.41 -4.50
N ILE A 37 -2.32 4.26 -3.19
CA ILE A 37 -1.75 3.18 -2.37
C ILE A 37 -2.22 1.81 -2.86
N GLY A 38 -3.50 1.68 -3.24
CA GLY A 38 -4.01 0.44 -3.83
C GLY A 38 -3.31 0.11 -5.14
N PHE A 39 -3.15 1.09 -6.03
CA PHE A 39 -2.43 0.93 -7.29
C PHE A 39 -0.95 0.55 -7.06
N LEU A 40 -0.30 1.19 -6.09
CA LEU A 40 1.07 0.85 -5.68
C LEU A 40 1.18 -0.61 -5.22
N GLY A 41 0.21 -1.09 -4.44
CA GLY A 41 0.11 -2.49 -4.04
C GLY A 41 -0.02 -3.45 -5.22
N VAL A 42 -0.87 -3.13 -6.22
CA VAL A 42 -0.99 -3.93 -7.45
C VAL A 42 0.31 -3.96 -8.24
N MET A 43 0.98 -2.82 -8.37
CA MET A 43 2.27 -2.73 -9.07
C MET A 43 3.35 -3.56 -8.38
N TRP A 44 3.42 -3.55 -7.04
CA TRP A 44 4.36 -4.39 -6.30
C TRP A 44 4.03 -5.87 -6.38
N LEU A 45 2.74 -6.23 -6.38
CA LEU A 45 2.32 -7.60 -6.62
C LEU A 45 2.80 -8.09 -8.00
N PHE A 46 2.60 -7.26 -9.03
CA PHE A 46 3.06 -7.55 -10.38
C PHE A 46 4.59 -7.70 -10.45
N LEU A 47 5.34 -6.72 -9.94
CA LEU A 47 6.82 -6.78 -9.92
C LEU A 47 7.34 -8.00 -9.15
N GLY A 48 6.77 -8.29 -7.98
CA GLY A 48 7.16 -9.45 -7.18
C GLY A 48 6.93 -10.77 -7.92
N THR A 49 5.80 -10.88 -8.62
CA THR A 49 5.47 -12.06 -9.43
C THR A 49 6.42 -12.22 -10.62
N VAL A 50 6.71 -11.13 -11.34
CA VAL A 50 7.67 -11.14 -12.45
C VAL A 50 9.07 -11.53 -11.96
N LEU A 51 9.53 -10.96 -10.83
CA LEU A 51 10.83 -11.28 -10.24
C LEU A 51 10.97 -12.76 -9.84
N ALA A 52 9.90 -13.38 -9.30
CA ALA A 52 9.89 -14.82 -9.00
C ALA A 52 9.97 -15.69 -10.27
N GLY A 53 9.40 -15.21 -11.38
CA GLY A 53 9.40 -15.92 -12.65
C GLY A 53 10.73 -15.87 -13.41
N ILE A 54 11.54 -14.82 -13.22
CA ILE A 54 12.80 -14.62 -13.97
C ILE A 54 13.75 -15.83 -13.88
N PRO A 55 14.09 -16.36 -12.68
CA PRO A 55 14.97 -17.53 -12.58
C PRO A 55 14.42 -18.80 -13.23
N LEU A 56 13.11 -18.86 -13.46
CA LEU A 56 12.41 -20.03 -14.01
C LEU A 56 12.22 -19.93 -15.52
N MET A 57 12.06 -18.73 -16.07
CA MET A 57 11.70 -18.51 -17.48
C MET A 57 12.85 -18.04 -18.36
N VAL A 58 13.91 -17.46 -17.79
CA VAL A 58 15.06 -17.01 -18.58
C VAL A 58 15.90 -18.24 -18.95
N ALA A 59 15.65 -18.79 -20.14
CA ALA A 59 16.49 -19.80 -20.74
C ALA A 59 17.88 -19.19 -21.00
N ARG A 60 18.89 -19.70 -20.29
CA ARG A 60 20.29 -19.32 -20.48
C ARG A 60 21.02 -20.40 -21.29
N PRO A 61 22.07 -20.01 -22.04
CA PRO A 61 22.90 -20.97 -22.73
C PRO A 61 23.52 -21.97 -21.73
N PRO A 62 23.80 -23.20 -22.18
CA PRO A 62 24.38 -24.24 -21.33
C PRO A 62 25.67 -23.75 -20.67
N GLY A 63 25.80 -23.96 -19.36
CA GLY A 63 26.94 -23.50 -18.55
C GLY A 63 26.80 -22.11 -17.94
N HIS A 64 25.72 -21.36 -18.22
CA HIS A 64 25.43 -20.06 -17.59
C HIS A 64 24.19 -20.12 -16.69
N GLU A 65 24.15 -21.09 -15.77
CA GLU A 65 23.07 -21.14 -14.79
C GLU A 65 23.15 -19.98 -13.80
N PHE A 66 22.01 -19.55 -13.27
CA PHE A 66 21.99 -18.61 -12.16
C PHE A 66 22.74 -19.20 -10.98
N LEU A 67 23.68 -18.43 -10.42
CA LEU A 67 24.32 -18.82 -9.18
C LEU A 67 23.27 -18.95 -8.07
N PRO A 68 23.44 -19.87 -7.10
CA PRO A 68 22.50 -20.01 -5.99
C PRO A 68 22.21 -18.69 -5.28
N LEU A 69 23.25 -17.85 -5.13
CA LEU A 69 23.13 -16.51 -4.55
C LEU A 69 22.21 -15.59 -5.36
N GLU A 70 22.30 -15.60 -6.69
CA GLU A 70 21.42 -14.79 -7.55
C GLU A 70 19.96 -15.23 -7.40
N LYS A 71 19.70 -16.53 -7.40
CA LYS A 71 18.34 -17.08 -7.17
C LYS A 71 17.79 -16.63 -5.82
N MET A 72 18.60 -16.72 -4.76
CA MET A 72 18.22 -16.25 -3.43
C MET A 72 17.88 -14.75 -3.42
N VAL A 73 18.66 -13.92 -4.12
CA VAL A 73 18.36 -12.48 -4.25
C VAL A 73 17.03 -12.25 -4.98
N PHE A 74 16.77 -12.93 -6.11
CA PHE A 74 15.51 -12.80 -6.83
C PHE A 74 14.30 -13.21 -5.99
N PHE A 75 14.37 -14.38 -5.34
CA PHE A 75 13.27 -14.85 -4.48
C PHE A 75 13.10 -14.00 -3.22
N GLY A 76 14.20 -13.52 -2.63
CA GLY A 76 14.16 -12.62 -1.48
C GLY A 76 13.50 -11.28 -1.82
N LEU A 77 13.90 -10.66 -2.93
CA LEU A 77 13.28 -9.43 -3.42
C LEU A 77 11.81 -9.65 -3.78
N SER A 78 11.49 -10.75 -4.47
CA SER A 78 10.10 -11.12 -4.78
C SER A 78 9.26 -11.23 -3.51
N GLY A 79 9.73 -11.97 -2.51
CA GLY A 79 9.05 -12.10 -1.22
C GLY A 79 8.84 -10.76 -0.53
N LEU A 80 9.83 -9.86 -0.59
CA LEU A 80 9.71 -8.50 -0.04
C LEU A 80 8.64 -7.68 -0.76
N TYR A 81 8.59 -7.69 -2.10
CA TYR A 81 7.56 -7.00 -2.88
C TYR A 81 6.16 -7.56 -2.62
N LEU A 82 6.02 -8.89 -2.58
CA LEU A 82 4.73 -9.54 -2.30
C LEU A 82 4.25 -9.23 -0.86
N THR A 83 5.16 -9.28 0.11
CA THR A 83 4.84 -8.90 1.51
C THR A 83 4.45 -7.43 1.61
N GLY A 84 5.16 -6.56 0.89
CA GLY A 84 4.83 -5.13 0.77
C GLY A 84 3.45 -4.91 0.15
N ALA A 85 3.11 -5.62 -0.92
CA ALA A 85 1.82 -5.54 -1.59
C ALA A 85 0.68 -5.97 -0.66
N VAL A 86 0.80 -7.13 0.00
CA VAL A 86 -0.17 -7.61 1.00
C VAL A 86 -0.31 -6.60 2.13
N GLY A 87 0.82 -6.06 2.62
CA GLY A 87 0.83 -4.99 3.61
C GLY A 87 0.04 -3.76 3.15
N LEU A 88 0.23 -3.28 1.93
CA LEU A 88 -0.51 -2.11 1.42
C LEU A 88 -2.01 -2.37 1.28
N PHE A 89 -2.43 -3.60 0.97
CA PHE A 89 -3.85 -3.97 0.90
C PHE A 89 -4.48 -4.08 2.29
N MET A 90 -3.81 -4.74 3.24
CA MET A 90 -4.33 -4.90 4.61
C MET A 90 -4.20 -3.62 5.45
N ARG A 91 -3.27 -2.74 5.08
CA ARG A 91 -2.96 -1.46 5.74
C ARG A 91 -2.64 -1.56 7.25
N PRO A 92 -1.88 -2.55 7.74
CA PRO A 92 -1.39 -2.53 9.11
C PRO A 92 -0.37 -1.38 9.28
N ALA A 93 -0.12 -0.97 10.52
CA ALA A 93 0.78 0.14 10.81
C ALA A 93 2.21 -0.09 10.27
N TRP A 94 2.70 -1.33 10.34
CA TRP A 94 4.04 -1.69 9.87
C TRP A 94 4.20 -1.59 8.35
N ALA A 95 3.13 -1.80 7.57
CA ALA A 95 3.19 -1.79 6.11
C ALA A 95 3.56 -0.41 5.55
N ARG A 96 3.25 0.66 6.29
CA ARG A 96 3.69 2.02 5.94
C ARG A 96 5.21 2.11 5.94
N TYR A 97 5.89 1.61 6.97
CA TYR A 97 7.35 1.68 7.07
C TYR A 97 8.03 0.80 6.02
N VAL A 98 7.51 -0.41 5.81
CA VAL A 98 7.99 -1.29 4.72
C VAL A 98 7.81 -0.61 3.37
N GLY A 99 6.66 0.01 3.14
CA GLY A 99 6.39 0.70 1.89
C GLY A 99 7.26 1.94 1.66
N LEU A 100 7.52 2.71 2.72
CA LEU A 100 8.48 3.83 2.67
C LEU A 100 9.88 3.32 2.32
N GLY A 101 10.33 2.23 2.95
CA GLY A 101 11.61 1.59 2.66
C GLY A 101 11.70 1.13 1.20
N LEU A 102 10.68 0.46 0.69
CA LEU A 102 10.62 0.01 -0.70
C LEU A 102 10.62 1.18 -1.70
N CYS A 103 9.92 2.28 -1.41
CA CYS A 103 9.98 3.48 -2.24
C CYS A 103 11.38 4.11 -2.24
N VAL A 104 12.05 4.18 -1.08
CA VAL A 104 13.44 4.70 -1.00
C VAL A 104 14.41 3.80 -1.77
N LEU A 105 14.32 2.47 -1.60
CA LEU A 105 15.10 1.51 -2.37
C LEU A 105 14.84 1.63 -3.87
N GLY A 106 13.57 1.84 -4.26
CA GLY A 106 13.18 2.12 -5.63
C GLY A 106 13.85 3.38 -6.19
N LEU A 107 13.85 4.48 -5.44
CA LEU A 107 14.55 5.72 -5.83
C LEU A 107 16.07 5.51 -5.96
N LEU A 108 16.70 4.77 -5.05
CA LEU A 108 18.13 4.42 -5.13
C LEU A 108 18.44 3.56 -6.35
N SER A 109 17.55 2.61 -6.70
CA SER A 109 17.73 1.77 -7.88
C SER A 109 17.68 2.56 -9.20
N VAL A 110 16.94 3.68 -9.24
CA VAL A 110 16.89 4.54 -10.43
C VAL A 110 18.22 5.25 -10.67
N LEU A 111 18.95 5.63 -9.62
CA LEU A 111 20.29 6.21 -9.76
C LEU A 111 21.25 5.26 -10.47
N LEU A 112 21.01 3.95 -10.40
CA LEU A 112 21.83 2.92 -11.02
C LEU A 112 21.35 2.53 -12.43
N ALA A 113 20.04 2.56 -12.70
CA ALA A 113 19.46 1.92 -13.90
C ALA A 113 18.48 2.79 -14.72
N VAL A 114 18.38 4.10 -14.47
CA VAL A 114 17.60 5.10 -15.25
C VAL A 114 16.20 4.62 -15.68
N ASN A 115 15.42 4.10 -14.74
CA ASN A 115 14.03 3.69 -14.99
C ASN A 115 13.05 4.79 -14.56
N VAL A 116 12.56 5.58 -15.53
CA VAL A 116 11.63 6.71 -15.28
C VAL A 116 10.33 6.24 -14.62
N VAL A 117 9.82 5.06 -14.98
CA VAL A 117 8.57 4.51 -14.42
C VAL A 117 8.73 4.25 -12.92
N THR A 118 9.81 3.57 -12.52
CA THR A 118 10.12 3.29 -11.12
C THR A 118 10.31 4.58 -10.32
N LEU A 119 10.93 5.60 -10.93
CA LEU A 119 11.11 6.91 -10.31
C LEU A 119 9.77 7.60 -10.00
N MET A 120 8.87 7.65 -10.98
CA MET A 120 7.55 8.26 -10.81
C MET A 120 6.73 7.50 -9.78
N LEU A 121 6.72 6.17 -9.85
CA LEU A 121 5.96 5.33 -8.92
C LEU A 121 6.49 5.49 -7.48
N SER A 122 7.82 5.50 -7.32
CA SER A 122 8.46 5.58 -5.99
C SER A 122 8.30 6.97 -5.37
N SER A 123 8.42 8.05 -6.15
CA SER A 123 8.26 9.42 -5.64
C SER A 123 6.80 9.71 -5.24
N VAL A 124 5.83 9.35 -6.10
CA VAL A 124 4.39 9.52 -5.80
C VAL A 124 3.97 8.63 -4.64
N GLY A 125 4.43 7.37 -4.62
CA GLY A 125 4.17 6.43 -3.52
C GLY A 125 4.73 6.93 -2.20
N LEU A 126 5.98 7.41 -2.19
CA LEU A 126 6.63 7.97 -1.00
C LEU A 126 5.85 9.17 -0.46
N TYR A 127 5.50 10.12 -1.33
CA TYR A 127 4.73 11.30 -0.94
C TYR A 127 3.38 10.91 -0.31
N CYS A 128 2.65 9.99 -0.94
CA CYS A 128 1.37 9.51 -0.42
C CYS A 128 1.52 8.84 0.95
N LEU A 129 2.51 7.95 1.12
CA LEU A 129 2.74 7.24 2.38
C LEU A 129 3.16 8.16 3.53
N ILE A 130 3.87 9.25 3.24
CA ILE A 130 4.23 10.28 4.23
C ILE A 130 3.01 11.10 4.63
N LYS A 131 2.20 11.53 3.65
CA LYS A 131 1.05 12.43 3.87
C LYS A 131 -0.21 11.73 4.38
N SER A 132 -0.26 10.40 4.39
CA SER A 132 -1.47 9.65 4.75
C SER A 132 -1.30 8.67 5.94
N PRO A 133 -0.73 9.10 7.08
CA PRO A 133 -0.58 8.22 8.24
C PRO A 133 -1.94 7.67 8.73
N LYS A 134 -3.03 8.45 8.58
CA LYS A 134 -4.40 8.08 8.96
C LYS A 134 -4.98 6.90 8.15
N LEU A 135 -4.35 6.52 7.03
CA LEU A 135 -4.80 5.37 6.22
C LEU A 135 -4.24 4.02 6.71
N PHE A 136 -3.32 4.03 7.68
CA PHE A 136 -2.65 2.84 8.20
C PHE A 136 -2.88 2.66 9.70
N GLY A 137 -2.92 1.41 10.16
CA GLY A 137 -3.01 1.07 11.58
C GLY A 137 -4.40 0.64 12.07
N PRO A 138 -4.59 0.55 13.40
CA PRO A 138 -5.81 0.00 14.00
C PRO A 138 -7.02 0.93 13.83
N ASN A 139 -6.81 2.25 13.82
CA ASN A 139 -7.86 3.27 13.65
C ASN A 139 -7.89 3.83 12.22
N ARG A 140 -7.60 3.00 11.21
CA ARG A 140 -7.52 3.45 9.81
C ARG A 140 -8.89 3.85 9.28
N MET A 141 -8.95 4.95 8.54
CA MET A 141 -10.16 5.31 7.79
C MET A 141 -10.33 4.41 6.57
N THR A 142 -11.47 3.72 6.48
CA THR A 142 -11.76 2.84 5.35
C THR A 142 -12.28 3.63 4.16
N HIS A 143 -12.11 3.07 2.95
CA HIS A 143 -12.62 3.70 1.72
C HIS A 143 -14.15 3.89 1.78
N THR A 144 -14.86 2.98 2.44
CA THR A 144 -16.32 3.04 2.63
C THR A 144 -16.72 4.22 3.50
N GLU A 145 -16.04 4.43 4.63
CA GLU A 145 -16.30 5.56 5.53
C GLU A 145 -16.06 6.91 4.85
N LEU A 146 -14.96 7.02 4.08
CA LEU A 146 -14.64 8.22 3.32
C LEU A 146 -15.71 8.52 2.27
N LYS A 147 -16.24 7.49 1.60
CA LYS A 147 -17.32 7.63 0.62
C LYS A 147 -18.63 8.12 1.26
N ILE A 148 -19.00 7.56 2.42
CA ILE A 148 -20.21 7.95 3.17
C ILE A 148 -20.12 9.40 3.65
N ARG A 149 -18.96 9.82 4.19
CA ARG A 149 -18.76 11.22 4.60
C ARG A 149 -18.88 12.19 3.41
N LYS A 150 -18.37 11.79 2.25
CA LYS A 150 -18.46 12.61 1.03
C LYS A 150 -19.90 12.74 0.52
N SER A 151 -20.73 11.71 0.64
CA SER A 151 -22.12 11.75 0.18
C SER A 151 -23.05 12.52 1.13
N ARG A 152 -22.74 12.62 2.43
CA ARG A 152 -23.58 13.36 3.41
C ARG A 152 -23.45 14.89 3.34
N LYS A 153 -22.39 15.42 2.72
CA LYS A 153 -22.16 16.88 2.58
C LYS A 153 -22.54 17.44 1.20
N ARG A 154 -23.11 16.62 0.30
CA ARG A 154 -23.72 17.06 -0.97
C ARG A 154 -25.22 17.09 -0.80
#